data_AF-A0A7S0FBV9-F1
#
_entry.id   AF-A0A7S0FBV9-F1
#
_cell.length_a   1.000
_cell.length_b   1.000
_cell.length_c   1.000
_cell.angle_alpha   90.00
_cell.angle_beta   90.00
_cell.angle_gamma   90.00
#
_symmetry.space_group_name_H-M   'P 1'
#
loop_
_entity.id
_entity.type
_entity.pdbx_description
1 polymer ?
#
loop_
_entity_poly.entity_id
_entity_poly.type
_entity_poly.pdbx_seq_one_letter_code
_entity_poly.pdbx_strand_id
1 'polypeptide(L)'
;EQDFFTELWDLRQYCSVRTIRPQFHGEQKASLLDKNITEKQYPKHLSYYRQMLTGCFTVVFCGLVACCIFIWMHIFEGKVGIVSAVMLSLQIKVFEFIFHTMVPILTDFENHKYPDEYHDSLLWKLFAFDFVNNYCAFFSITIRHAWVGNSGCDDTDCLFVLRRQVSVTLSILCVCSIASMLMQGIMVRFSLWYEAYQIRKKTGSEMPKRYSLEEQAKYVVITEQEEVQN
;
A
#
# COMPACT_ATOMS: atom_id res chain seq x y z
N GLU A 1 -27.53 6.89 -3.90
CA GLU A 1 -26.66 7.91 -4.55
C GLU A 1 -25.70 7.26 -5.54
N GLN A 2 -24.92 6.24 -5.15
CA GLN A 2 -24.06 5.49 -6.07
C GLN A 2 -24.81 4.95 -7.30
N ASP A 3 -25.95 4.27 -7.12
CA ASP A 3 -26.74 3.73 -8.24
C ASP A 3 -27.20 4.80 -9.25
N PHE A 4 -27.51 6.02 -8.76
CA PHE A 4 -27.89 7.14 -9.62
C PHE A 4 -26.73 7.59 -10.50
N PHE A 5 -25.51 7.68 -9.96
CA PHE A 5 -24.33 8.02 -10.75
C PHE A 5 -23.93 6.91 -11.73
N THR A 6 -24.09 5.64 -11.33
CA THR A 6 -23.86 4.51 -12.23
C THR A 6 -24.81 4.54 -13.43
N GLU A 7 -26.06 4.93 -13.21
CA GLU A 7 -27.04 5.08 -14.29
C GLU A 7 -26.80 6.36 -15.11
N LEU A 8 -26.48 7.49 -14.46
CA LEU A 8 -26.22 8.78 -15.12
C LEU A 8 -25.00 8.71 -16.06
N TRP A 9 -23.95 8.00 -15.65
CA TRP A 9 -22.72 7.84 -16.44
C TRP A 9 -22.71 6.55 -17.28
N ASP A 10 -23.83 5.83 -17.34
CA ASP A 10 -24.00 4.58 -18.09
C ASP A 10 -22.89 3.54 -17.78
N LEU A 11 -22.50 3.46 -16.50
CA LEU A 11 -21.51 2.51 -16.00
C LEU A 11 -22.13 1.13 -15.71
N ARG A 12 -23.44 0.94 -15.96
CA ARG A 12 -24.07 -0.38 -15.83
C ARG A 12 -23.54 -1.29 -16.91
N GLN A 13 -22.55 -2.08 -16.53
CA GLN A 13 -21.82 -3.03 -17.36
C GLN A 13 -22.73 -4.23 -17.71
N TYR A 14 -23.73 -4.02 -18.56
CA TYR A 14 -24.54 -5.09 -19.13
C TYR A 14 -23.68 -5.88 -20.13
N CYS A 15 -23.03 -6.93 -19.63
CA CYS A 15 -22.28 -7.90 -20.43
C CYS A 15 -21.04 -7.37 -21.17
N SER A 16 -20.20 -6.55 -20.54
CA SER A 16 -18.87 -6.33 -21.14
C SER A 16 -18.04 -7.62 -21.02
N VAL A 17 -17.49 -8.09 -22.14
CA VAL A 17 -16.47 -9.12 -22.17
C VAL A 17 -15.33 -8.71 -21.22
N ARG A 18 -15.19 -9.39 -20.09
CA ARG A 18 -14.10 -9.08 -19.14
C ARG A 18 -12.78 -9.38 -19.82
N THR A 19 -11.87 -8.42 -19.78
CA THR A 19 -10.53 -8.59 -20.30
C THR A 19 -9.74 -9.55 -19.41
N ILE A 20 -9.05 -10.50 -20.02
CA ILE A 20 -8.17 -11.44 -19.32
C ILE A 20 -6.81 -10.75 -19.13
N ARG A 21 -6.22 -10.85 -17.94
CA ARG A 21 -4.88 -10.29 -17.69
C ARG A 21 -3.86 -10.93 -18.64
N PRO A 22 -2.95 -10.16 -19.25
CA PRO A 22 -1.95 -10.70 -20.17
C PRO A 22 -0.99 -11.67 -19.48
N GLN A 23 -0.75 -11.47 -18.18
CA GLN A 23 0.12 -12.29 -17.35
C GLN A 23 -0.54 -13.58 -16.82
N PHE A 24 -1.82 -13.83 -17.15
CA PHE A 24 -2.53 -15.02 -16.69
C PHE A 24 -2.05 -16.29 -17.41
N HIS A 25 -1.66 -17.29 -16.61
CA HIS A 25 -1.21 -18.60 -17.07
C HIS A 25 -2.32 -19.65 -16.91
N GLY A 26 -2.62 -20.40 -17.97
CA GLY A 26 -3.64 -21.44 -17.96
C GLY A 26 -3.70 -22.23 -19.26
N GLU A 27 -4.45 -23.32 -19.26
CA GLU A 27 -4.68 -24.16 -20.44
C GLU A 27 -5.88 -23.65 -21.23
N GLN A 28 -5.83 -23.71 -22.57
CA GLN A 28 -7.00 -23.38 -23.39
C GLN A 28 -8.03 -24.52 -23.30
N LYS A 29 -9.22 -24.20 -22.76
CA LYS A 29 -10.36 -25.12 -22.64
C LYS A 29 -11.61 -24.44 -23.17
N ALA A 30 -12.57 -25.22 -23.66
CA ALA A 30 -13.86 -24.69 -24.07
C ALA A 30 -14.55 -23.97 -22.90
N SER A 31 -15.17 -22.83 -23.17
CA SER A 31 -15.90 -22.08 -22.15
C SER A 31 -17.09 -22.90 -21.63
N LEU A 32 -17.43 -22.69 -20.36
CA LEU A 32 -18.54 -23.39 -19.70
C LEU A 32 -19.91 -22.89 -20.20
N LEU A 33 -19.97 -21.65 -20.69
CA LEU A 33 -21.19 -21.00 -21.16
C LEU A 33 -21.37 -21.14 -22.67
N ASP A 34 -20.29 -21.08 -23.44
CA ASP A 34 -20.29 -21.25 -24.89
C ASP A 34 -19.16 -22.20 -25.34
N LYS A 35 -19.54 -23.38 -25.85
CA LYS A 35 -18.57 -24.38 -26.33
C LYS A 35 -17.84 -23.95 -27.60
N ASN A 36 -18.32 -22.92 -28.30
CA ASN A 36 -17.71 -22.38 -29.51
C ASN A 36 -16.55 -21.41 -29.19
N ILE A 37 -16.40 -21.00 -27.91
CA ILE A 37 -15.37 -20.07 -27.46
C ILE A 37 -14.36 -20.84 -26.60
N THR A 38 -13.07 -20.73 -26.92
CA THR A 38 -11.98 -21.26 -26.11
C THR A 38 -11.45 -20.19 -25.17
N GLU A 39 -11.36 -20.49 -23.88
CA GLU A 39 -10.84 -19.59 -22.86
C GLU A 39 -9.67 -20.23 -22.12
N LYS A 40 -8.71 -19.40 -21.67
CA LYS A 40 -7.68 -19.86 -20.74
C LYS A 40 -8.32 -20.16 -19.39
N GLN A 41 -8.13 -21.39 -18.90
CA GLN A 41 -8.64 -21.84 -17.60
C GLN A 41 -7.49 -22.39 -16.76
N TYR A 42 -7.57 -22.12 -15.46
CA TYR A 42 -6.64 -22.63 -14.45
C TYR A 42 -7.44 -23.43 -13.40
N PRO A 43 -6.94 -24.56 -12.90
CA PRO A 43 -7.66 -25.35 -11.89
C PRO A 43 -7.94 -24.52 -10.63
N LYS A 44 -9.23 -24.36 -10.31
CA LYS A 44 -9.68 -23.52 -9.18
C LYS A 44 -9.07 -23.94 -7.84
N HIS A 45 -8.94 -25.24 -7.58
CA HIS A 45 -8.36 -25.75 -6.33
C HIS A 45 -6.91 -25.29 -6.13
N LEU A 46 -6.14 -25.23 -7.21
CA LEU A 46 -4.73 -24.85 -7.17
C LEU A 46 -4.56 -23.35 -6.98
N SER A 47 -5.45 -22.55 -7.56
CA SER A 47 -5.49 -21.09 -7.36
C SER A 47 -5.90 -20.76 -5.93
N TYR A 48 -6.92 -21.44 -5.40
CA TYR A 48 -7.34 -21.30 -4.02
C TYR A 48 -6.23 -21.65 -3.02
N TYR A 49 -5.48 -22.74 -3.24
CA TYR A 49 -4.32 -23.08 -2.40
C TYR A 49 -3.25 -21.98 -2.40
N ARG A 50 -2.97 -21.38 -3.56
CA ARG A 50 -2.01 -20.27 -3.66
C ARG A 50 -2.49 -19.02 -2.93
N GLN A 51 -3.76 -18.65 -3.09
CA GLN A 51 -4.38 -17.53 -2.36
C GLN A 51 -4.37 -17.75 -0.84
N MET A 52 -4.60 -18.98 -0.39
CA MET A 52 -4.50 -19.33 1.04
C MET A 52 -3.06 -19.23 1.55
N LEU A 53 -2.07 -19.66 0.76
CA LEU A 53 -0.66 -19.59 1.13
C LEU A 53 -0.18 -18.14 1.26
N THR A 54 -0.48 -17.29 0.27
CA THR A 54 -0.12 -15.87 0.32
C THR A 54 -0.89 -15.11 1.38
N GLY A 55 -2.18 -15.42 1.59
CA GLY A 55 -2.96 -14.88 2.71
C GLY A 55 -2.38 -15.25 4.06
N CYS A 56 -1.97 -16.51 4.25
CA CYS A 56 -1.29 -16.96 5.47
C CYS A 56 0.04 -16.22 5.68
N PHE A 57 0.84 -16.06 4.62
CA PHE A 57 2.06 -15.28 4.66
C PHE A 57 1.80 -13.82 5.10
N THR A 58 0.78 -13.17 4.54
CA THR A 58 0.37 -11.81 4.93
C THR A 58 0.01 -11.74 6.42
N VAL A 59 -0.77 -12.69 6.93
CA VAL A 59 -1.15 -12.73 8.36
C VAL A 59 0.08 -12.93 9.26
N VAL A 60 1.00 -13.83 8.90
CA VAL A 60 2.24 -14.06 9.64
C VAL A 60 3.12 -12.82 9.65
N PHE A 61 3.24 -12.13 8.51
CA PHE A 61 4.01 -10.89 8.41
C PHE A 61 3.39 -9.77 9.26
N CYS A 62 2.07 -9.63 9.24
CA CYS A 62 1.35 -8.68 10.10
C CYS A 62 1.59 -8.99 11.59
N GLY A 63 1.54 -10.27 11.97
CA GLY A 63 1.85 -10.72 13.32
C GLY A 63 3.29 -10.38 13.73
N LEU A 64 4.27 -10.57 12.84
CA LEU A 64 5.66 -10.19 13.07
C LEU A 64 5.79 -8.69 13.32
N VAL A 65 5.18 -7.85 12.49
CA VAL A 65 5.21 -6.39 12.64
C VAL A 65 4.56 -5.95 13.95
N ALA A 66 3.40 -6.54 14.30
CA ALA A 66 2.74 -6.33 15.57
C ALA A 66 3.66 -6.69 16.76
N CYS A 67 4.33 -7.84 16.70
CA CYS A 67 5.31 -8.25 17.71
C CYS A 67 6.49 -7.28 17.82
N CYS A 68 7.04 -6.81 16.70
CA CYS A 68 8.13 -5.83 16.70
C CYS A 68 7.70 -4.50 17.33
N ILE A 69 6.49 -4.02 17.04
CA ILE A 69 5.93 -2.81 17.67
C ILE A 69 5.72 -3.04 19.17
N PHE A 70 5.19 -4.20 19.56
CA PHE A 70 4.96 -4.54 20.97
C PHE A 70 6.27 -4.59 21.77
N ILE A 71 7.30 -5.26 21.24
CA ILE A 71 8.63 -5.32 21.84
C ILE A 71 9.22 -3.91 21.96
N TRP A 72 9.10 -3.09 20.93
CA TRP A 72 9.54 -1.69 20.96
C TRP A 72 8.85 -0.92 22.10
N MET A 73 7.53 -1.03 22.19
CA MET A 73 6.75 -0.37 23.24
C MET A 73 7.13 -0.84 24.65
N HIS A 74 7.45 -2.12 24.81
CA HIS A 74 7.90 -2.69 26.10
C HIS A 74 9.30 -2.21 26.50
N ILE A 75 10.22 -2.06 25.56
CA ILE A 75 11.59 -1.59 25.85
C ILE A 75 11.60 -0.12 26.30
N PHE A 76 10.74 0.72 25.74
CA PHE A 76 10.75 2.17 25.97
C PHE A 76 9.77 2.66 27.04
N GLU A 77 9.25 1.76 27.87
CA GLU A 77 8.34 2.10 28.98
C GLU A 77 8.93 3.20 29.88
N GLY A 78 8.29 4.37 29.87
CA GLY A 78 8.65 5.51 30.72
C GLY A 78 9.71 6.46 30.14
N LYS A 79 10.30 6.19 28.96
CA LYS A 79 11.27 7.07 28.29
C LYS A 79 10.91 7.34 26.83
N VAL A 80 9.66 7.75 26.60
CA VAL A 80 9.19 8.22 25.28
C VAL A 80 9.76 9.61 24.96
N GLY A 81 11.04 9.65 24.62
CA GLY A 81 11.69 10.83 24.06
C GLY A 81 11.41 10.96 22.56
N ILE A 82 11.68 12.15 21.99
CA ILE A 82 11.53 12.42 20.55
C ILE A 82 12.26 11.38 19.70
N VAL A 83 13.45 10.94 20.12
CA VAL A 83 14.25 9.93 19.42
C VAL A 83 13.50 8.60 19.30
N SER A 84 12.79 8.17 20.35
CA SER A 84 12.01 6.91 20.32
C SER A 84 10.82 6.99 19.37
N ALA A 85 10.17 8.15 19.28
CA ALA A 85 9.06 8.39 18.36
C ALA A 85 9.52 8.45 16.89
N VAL A 86 10.69 9.06 16.64
CA VAL A 86 11.30 9.08 15.30
C VAL A 86 11.68 7.67 14.86
N MET A 87 12.32 6.89 15.72
CA MET A 87 12.70 5.50 15.39
C MET A 87 11.48 4.60 15.16
N LEU A 88 10.42 4.74 15.97
CA LEU A 88 9.17 4.01 15.73
C LEU A 88 8.53 4.40 14.40
N SER A 89 8.51 5.69 14.07
CA SER A 89 7.97 6.18 12.79
C SER A 89 8.80 5.68 11.60
N LEU A 90 10.12 5.63 11.75
CA LEU A 90 11.03 5.07 10.75
C LEU A 90 10.75 3.57 10.56
N GLN A 91 10.58 2.82 11.64
CA GLN A 91 10.23 1.40 11.60
C GLN A 91 8.93 1.16 10.83
N ILE A 92 7.87 1.92 11.13
CA ILE A 92 6.57 1.84 10.43
C ILE A 92 6.75 2.04 8.92
N LYS A 93 7.50 3.09 8.52
CA LYS A 93 7.74 3.41 7.10
C LYS A 93 8.61 2.37 6.39
N VAL A 94 9.59 1.78 7.07
CA VAL A 94 10.41 0.70 6.51
C VAL A 94 9.58 -0.55 6.25
N PHE A 95 8.74 -0.96 7.21
CA PHE A 95 7.85 -2.11 7.00
C PHE A 95 6.81 -1.86 5.92
N GLU A 96 6.24 -0.65 5.86
CA GLU A 96 5.32 -0.21 4.80
C GLU A 96 5.97 -0.37 3.42
N PHE A 97 7.16 0.19 3.24
CA PHE A 97 7.90 0.08 1.98
C PHE A 97 8.20 -1.37 1.57
N ILE A 98 8.70 -2.19 2.51
CA ILE A 98 9.01 -3.60 2.24
C ILE A 98 7.74 -4.35 1.82
N PHE A 99 6.66 -4.19 2.57
CA PHE A 99 5.43 -4.93 2.31
C PHE A 99 4.76 -4.49 1.01
N HIS A 100 4.68 -3.19 0.75
CA HIS A 100 4.11 -2.64 -0.49
C HIS A 100 4.87 -3.12 -1.74
N THR A 101 6.18 -3.34 -1.63
CA THR A 101 7.00 -3.92 -2.71
C THR A 101 6.77 -5.43 -2.88
N MET A 102 6.47 -6.15 -1.79
CA MET A 102 6.26 -7.61 -1.83
C MET A 102 4.84 -8.00 -2.30
N VAL A 103 3.81 -7.22 -1.98
CA VAL A 103 2.41 -7.58 -2.28
C VAL A 103 2.14 -7.84 -3.77
N PRO A 104 2.64 -7.03 -4.73
CA PRO A 104 2.45 -7.32 -6.16
C PRO A 104 3.01 -8.68 -6.54
N ILE A 105 4.20 -9.01 -6.06
CA ILE A 105 4.88 -10.29 -6.33
C ILE A 105 4.04 -11.46 -5.79
N LEU A 106 3.48 -11.31 -4.58
CA LEU A 106 2.58 -12.31 -3.99
C LEU A 106 1.27 -12.45 -4.78
N THR A 107 0.70 -11.33 -5.21
CA THR A 107 -0.59 -11.31 -5.89
C THR A 107 -0.46 -11.83 -7.34
N ASP A 108 0.68 -11.62 -7.99
CA ASP A 108 0.99 -12.23 -9.28
C ASP A 108 1.20 -13.74 -9.15
N PHE A 109 1.80 -14.20 -8.04
CA PHE A 109 1.93 -15.63 -7.76
C PHE A 109 0.57 -16.36 -7.64
N GLU A 110 -0.48 -15.68 -7.18
CA GLU A 110 -1.85 -16.20 -7.08
C GLU A 110 -2.51 -16.46 -8.44
N ASN A 111 -1.99 -15.85 -9.52
CA ASN A 111 -2.41 -16.06 -10.90
C ASN A 111 -3.92 -15.80 -11.13
N HIS A 112 -4.40 -14.60 -10.79
CA HIS A 112 -5.77 -14.16 -11.05
C HIS A 112 -6.06 -14.01 -12.55
N LYS A 113 -7.25 -14.44 -12.99
CA LYS A 113 -7.66 -14.40 -14.41
C LYS A 113 -8.03 -12.99 -14.86
N TYR A 114 -8.73 -12.26 -14.00
CA TYR A 114 -9.29 -10.95 -14.31
C TYR A 114 -8.63 -9.84 -13.46
N PRO A 115 -8.55 -8.61 -13.98
CA PRO A 115 -7.90 -7.49 -13.28
C PRO A 115 -8.63 -7.11 -11.99
N ASP A 116 -9.97 -7.09 -11.98
CA ASP A 116 -10.81 -6.87 -10.78
C ASP A 116 -10.43 -7.81 -9.63
N GLU A 117 -10.37 -9.13 -9.89
CA GLU A 117 -9.99 -10.11 -8.87
C GLU A 117 -8.55 -9.92 -8.36
N TYR A 118 -7.62 -9.55 -9.25
CA TYR A 118 -6.25 -9.24 -8.88
C TYR A 118 -6.18 -8.02 -7.96
N HIS A 119 -6.86 -6.93 -8.33
CA HIS A 119 -6.88 -5.68 -7.58
C HIS A 119 -7.55 -5.85 -6.22
N ASP A 120 -8.66 -6.59 -6.14
CA ASP A 120 -9.31 -6.91 -4.86
C ASP A 120 -8.37 -7.66 -3.92
N SER A 121 -7.66 -8.67 -4.43
CA SER A 121 -6.73 -9.47 -3.64
C SER A 121 -5.50 -8.65 -3.20
N LEU A 122 -5.02 -7.74 -4.05
CA LEU A 122 -3.95 -6.81 -3.74
C LEU A 122 -4.37 -5.81 -2.65
N LEU A 123 -5.53 -5.18 -2.81
CA LEU A 123 -6.08 -4.18 -1.90
C LEU A 123 -6.30 -4.79 -0.51
N TRP A 124 -6.90 -5.98 -0.43
CA TRP A 124 -7.13 -6.63 0.86
C TRP A 124 -5.84 -6.89 1.64
N LYS A 125 -4.76 -7.28 0.97
CA LYS A 125 -3.46 -7.50 1.62
C LYS A 125 -2.84 -6.20 2.10
N LEU A 126 -2.84 -5.16 1.27
CA LEU A 126 -2.35 -3.82 1.65
C LEU A 126 -3.16 -3.27 2.82
N PHE A 127 -4.49 -3.28 2.72
CA PHE A 127 -5.38 -2.83 3.77
C PHE A 127 -5.15 -3.56 5.11
N ALA A 128 -5.07 -4.90 5.08
CA ALA A 128 -4.84 -5.68 6.29
C ALA A 128 -3.49 -5.33 6.95
N PHE A 129 -2.44 -5.18 6.16
CA PHE A 129 -1.14 -4.78 6.65
C PHE A 129 -1.12 -3.34 7.18
N ASP A 130 -1.62 -2.37 6.41
CA ASP A 130 -1.63 -0.96 6.79
C ASP A 130 -2.49 -0.76 8.05
N PHE A 131 -3.58 -1.53 8.18
CA PHE A 131 -4.38 -1.55 9.40
C PHE A 131 -3.56 -2.02 10.61
N VAL A 132 -2.87 -3.16 10.52
CA VAL A 132 -2.05 -3.66 11.62
C VAL A 132 -0.88 -2.71 11.92
N ASN A 133 -0.17 -2.26 10.90
CA ASN A 133 1.02 -1.41 11.04
C ASN A 133 0.70 -0.06 11.72
N ASN A 134 -0.45 0.55 11.39
CA ASN A 134 -0.83 1.85 11.95
C ASN A 134 -1.62 1.76 13.27
N TYR A 135 -2.46 0.73 13.47
CA TYR A 135 -3.34 0.66 14.63
C TYR A 135 -2.86 -0.29 15.75
N CYS A 136 -1.92 -1.20 15.49
CA CYS A 136 -1.47 -2.18 16.50
C CYS A 136 -0.80 -1.53 17.72
N ALA A 137 -0.12 -0.40 17.54
CA ALA A 137 0.44 0.36 18.66
C ALA A 137 -0.66 0.80 19.65
N PHE A 138 -1.83 1.21 19.16
CA PHE A 138 -2.94 1.63 20.01
C PHE A 138 -3.56 0.45 20.74
N PHE A 139 -3.81 -0.65 20.04
CA PHE A 139 -4.32 -1.89 20.65
C PHE A 139 -3.36 -2.41 21.72
N SER A 140 -2.05 -2.36 21.48
CA SER A 140 -1.04 -2.81 22.44
C SER A 140 -1.09 -2.01 23.73
N ILE A 141 -1.28 -0.69 23.64
CA ILE A 141 -1.39 0.17 24.82
C ILE A 141 -2.70 -0.09 25.57
N THR A 142 -3.85 -0.11 24.88
CA THR A 142 -5.16 -0.29 25.53
C THR A 142 -5.34 -1.67 26.14
N ILE A 143 -4.96 -2.73 25.44
CA ILE A 143 -4.97 -4.11 25.96
C ILE A 143 -4.07 -4.17 27.19
N ARG A 144 -2.84 -3.67 27.10
CA ARG A 144 -1.94 -3.72 28.25
C ARG A 144 -2.52 -2.99 29.48
N HIS A 145 -3.11 -1.82 29.31
CA HIS A 145 -3.77 -1.12 30.43
C HIS A 145 -4.95 -1.92 31.00
N ALA A 146 -5.73 -2.60 30.17
CA ALA A 146 -6.83 -3.45 30.62
C ALA A 146 -6.34 -4.70 31.39
N TRP A 147 -5.22 -5.31 30.97
CA TRP A 147 -4.71 -6.54 31.56
C TRP A 147 -3.83 -6.34 32.80
N VAL A 148 -3.07 -5.23 32.88
CA VAL A 148 -2.10 -4.99 33.97
C VAL A 148 -2.75 -4.39 35.23
N GLY A 149 -4.03 -4.04 35.21
CA GLY A 149 -4.83 -3.80 36.43
C GLY A 149 -4.24 -2.75 37.39
N ASN A 150 -4.65 -1.50 37.21
CA ASN A 150 -4.62 -0.42 38.22
C ASN A 150 -3.30 -0.09 38.97
N SER A 151 -2.15 -0.64 38.61
CA SER A 151 -0.92 -0.45 39.39
C SER A 151 -0.04 0.74 38.97
N GLY A 152 -0.54 1.68 38.15
CA GLY A 152 0.31 2.78 37.65
C GLY A 152 -0.38 3.96 36.97
N CYS A 153 -1.69 4.14 37.10
CA CYS A 153 -2.38 5.32 36.57
C CYS A 153 -3.40 5.83 37.57
N ASP A 154 -3.18 7.04 38.08
CA ASP A 154 -4.25 7.84 38.65
C ASP A 154 -5.24 8.21 37.53
N ASP A 155 -6.54 8.12 37.84
CA ASP A 155 -7.68 8.06 36.91
C ASP A 155 -7.75 9.18 35.84
N THR A 156 -6.97 10.26 35.96
CA THR A 156 -6.96 11.39 35.02
C THR A 156 -5.82 11.38 33.99
N ASP A 157 -4.71 10.67 34.21
CA ASP A 157 -3.49 10.81 33.40
C ASP A 157 -3.29 9.71 32.32
N CYS A 158 -3.96 8.56 32.45
CA CYS A 158 -3.76 7.43 31.51
C CYS A 158 -4.19 7.77 30.07
N LEU A 159 -5.38 8.35 29.93
CA LEU A 159 -5.94 8.71 28.63
C LEU A 159 -5.13 9.85 28.00
N PHE A 160 -4.53 10.71 28.83
CA PHE A 160 -3.64 11.78 28.38
C PHE A 160 -2.34 11.23 27.78
N VAL A 161 -1.71 10.24 28.42
CA VAL A 161 -0.49 9.59 27.89
C VAL A 161 -0.78 8.89 26.56
N LEU A 162 -1.88 8.13 26.48
CA LEU A 162 -2.29 7.47 25.24
C LEU A 162 -2.52 8.49 24.12
N ARG A 163 -3.34 9.52 24.39
CA ARG A 163 -3.64 10.60 23.43
C ARG A 163 -2.38 11.29 22.95
N ARG A 164 -1.43 11.57 23.85
CA ARG A 164 -0.17 12.23 23.51
C ARG A 164 0.68 11.36 22.59
N GLN A 165 0.81 10.07 22.89
CA GLN A 165 1.57 9.14 22.04
C GLN A 165 0.96 9.06 20.64
N VAL A 166 -0.36 8.84 20.54
CA VAL A 166 -1.11 8.80 19.27
C VAL A 166 -0.93 10.08 18.48
N SER A 167 -1.10 11.23 19.13
CA SER A 167 -1.00 12.52 18.47
C SER A 167 0.40 12.75 17.92
N VAL A 168 1.46 12.44 18.68
CA VAL A 168 2.85 12.62 18.23
C VAL A 168 3.17 11.70 17.06
N THR A 169 2.81 10.41 17.13
CA THR A 169 3.11 9.45 16.05
C THR A 169 2.34 9.80 14.78
N LEU A 170 1.04 10.14 14.87
CA LEU A 170 0.25 10.55 13.72
C LEU A 170 0.78 11.86 13.11
N SER A 171 1.17 12.84 13.93
CA SER A 171 1.78 14.07 13.42
C SER A 171 3.07 13.80 12.65
N ILE A 172 3.96 12.93 13.17
CA ILE A 172 5.19 12.56 12.45
C ILE A 172 4.85 11.84 11.15
N LEU A 173 3.93 10.88 11.16
CA LEU A 173 3.51 10.15 9.95
C LEU A 173 2.89 11.07 8.89
N CYS A 174 2.06 12.04 9.30
CA CYS A 174 1.51 13.06 8.40
C CYS A 174 2.63 13.88 7.75
N VAL A 175 3.60 14.37 8.54
CA VAL A 175 4.75 15.12 8.01
C VAL A 175 5.56 14.28 7.05
N CYS A 176 5.84 13.01 7.38
CA CYS A 176 6.55 12.08 6.51
C CYS A 176 5.80 11.85 5.18
N SER A 177 4.47 11.72 5.22
CA SER A 177 3.65 11.45 4.02
C SER A 177 3.56 12.68 3.10
N ILE A 178 3.47 13.87 3.69
CA ILE A 178 3.58 15.13 2.91
C ILE A 178 4.98 15.25 2.31
N ALA A 179 6.03 14.92 3.08
CA ALA A 179 7.40 14.97 2.60
C ALA A 179 7.65 13.99 1.44
N SER A 180 7.09 12.77 1.48
CA SER A 180 7.19 11.82 0.36
C SER A 180 6.49 12.32 -0.89
N MET A 181 5.31 12.92 -0.77
CA MET A 181 4.61 13.54 -1.90
C MET A 181 5.42 14.69 -2.51
N LEU A 182 5.96 15.58 -1.69
CA LEU A 182 6.81 16.68 -2.16
C LEU A 182 8.10 16.17 -2.79
N MET A 183 8.69 15.10 -2.23
CA MET A 183 9.91 14.49 -2.75
C MET A 183 9.72 13.99 -4.17
N GLN A 184 8.60 13.34 -4.48
CA GLN A 184 8.28 12.92 -5.85
C GLN A 184 8.20 14.12 -6.80
N GLY A 185 7.51 15.19 -6.41
CA GLY A 185 7.43 16.43 -7.22
C GLY A 185 8.80 17.11 -7.42
N ILE A 186 9.64 17.16 -6.39
CA ILE A 186 11.00 17.71 -6.47
C ILE A 186 11.88 16.83 -7.36
N MET A 187 11.78 15.51 -7.27
CA MET A 187 12.56 14.58 -8.09
C MET A 187 12.30 14.77 -9.58
N VAL A 188 11.05 14.98 -9.98
CA VAL A 188 10.68 15.30 -11.37
C VAL A 188 11.33 16.61 -11.81
N ARG A 189 11.20 17.68 -11.02
CA ARG A 189 11.83 18.98 -11.32
C ARG A 189 13.35 18.89 -11.38
N PHE A 190 13.96 18.13 -10.48
CA PHE A 190 15.40 17.93 -10.43
C PHE A 190 15.90 17.13 -11.64
N SER A 191 15.19 16.07 -12.03
CA SER A 191 15.50 15.29 -13.25
C SER A 191 15.46 16.17 -14.49
N LEU A 192 14.41 16.98 -14.64
CA LEU A 192 14.27 17.95 -15.73
C LEU A 192 15.38 19.00 -15.74
N TRP A 193 15.79 19.49 -14.56
CA TRP A 193 16.91 20.42 -14.41
C TRP A 193 18.25 19.77 -14.76
N TYR A 194 18.47 18.52 -14.33
CA TYR A 194 19.70 17.77 -14.60
C TYR A 194 19.90 17.52 -16.10
N GLU A 195 18.82 17.16 -16.82
CA GLU A 195 18.86 17.03 -18.28
C GLU A 195 19.15 18.36 -18.99
N ALA A 196 18.52 19.45 -18.53
CA ALA A 196 18.78 20.79 -19.04
C ALA A 196 20.25 21.19 -18.86
N TYR A 197 20.81 20.88 -17.69
CA TYR A 197 22.22 21.11 -17.38
C TYR A 197 23.14 20.29 -18.30
N GLN A 198 22.85 19.00 -18.52
CA GLN A 198 23.64 18.15 -19.42
C GLN A 198 23.64 18.65 -20.86
N ILE A 199 22.49 19.08 -21.39
CA ILE A 199 22.37 19.60 -22.77
C ILE A 199 23.19 20.89 -22.93
N ARG A 200 23.07 21.82 -21.97
CA ARG A 200 23.85 23.07 -21.97
C ARG A 200 25.36 22.79 -22.00
N LYS A 201 25.83 21.79 -21.24
CA LYS A 201 27.25 21.42 -21.19
C LYS A 201 27.76 20.80 -22.50
N LYS A 202 26.95 20.02 -23.22
CA LYS A 202 27.36 19.33 -24.46
C LYS A 202 27.28 20.20 -25.71
N THR A 203 26.23 21.01 -25.82
CA THR A 203 25.92 21.72 -27.08
C THR A 203 26.29 23.21 -27.01
N GLY A 204 26.52 23.78 -25.82
CA GLY A 204 26.83 25.20 -25.63
C GLY A 204 25.75 26.17 -26.14
N SER A 205 24.60 25.64 -26.57
CA SER A 205 23.52 26.34 -27.26
C SER A 205 22.33 26.54 -26.32
N GLU A 206 21.45 27.49 -26.66
CA GLU A 206 20.20 27.71 -25.92
C GLU A 206 19.33 26.44 -25.90
N MET A 207 18.60 26.24 -24.81
CA MET A 207 17.77 25.04 -24.65
C MET A 207 16.67 25.01 -25.72
N PRO A 208 16.46 23.88 -26.42
CA PRO A 208 15.30 23.73 -27.28
C PRO A 208 14.02 23.84 -26.45
N LYS A 209 12.98 24.44 -27.03
CA LYS A 209 11.67 24.59 -26.40
C LYS A 209 11.09 23.19 -26.16
N ARG A 210 10.93 22.80 -24.88
CA ARG A 210 10.35 21.51 -24.51
C ARG A 210 8.86 21.44 -24.83
N TYR A 211 8.41 20.29 -25.31
CA TYR A 211 6.99 19.99 -25.50
C TYR A 211 6.38 19.46 -24.19
N SER A 212 5.10 19.73 -23.96
CA SER A 212 4.38 19.31 -22.75
C SER A 212 4.40 17.78 -22.54
N LEU A 213 4.42 17.01 -23.62
CA LEU A 213 4.50 15.54 -23.58
C LEU A 213 5.83 15.04 -22.99
N GLU A 214 6.94 15.73 -23.24
CA GLU A 214 8.24 15.35 -22.70
C GLU A 214 8.30 15.57 -21.18
N GLU A 215 7.61 16.60 -20.68
CA GLU A 215 7.48 16.86 -19.26
C GLU A 215 6.59 15.80 -18.59
N GLN A 216 5.46 15.47 -19.23
CA GLN A 216 4.55 14.44 -18.74
C GLN A 216 5.21 13.05 -18.67
N ALA A 217 6.10 12.73 -19.62
CA ALA A 217 6.85 11.48 -19.61
C ALA A 217 7.85 11.35 -18.43
N LYS A 218 8.09 12.43 -17.67
CA LYS A 218 8.94 12.40 -16.46
C LYS A 218 8.17 12.17 -15.17
N TYR A 219 6.84 12.24 -15.20
CA TYR A 219 6.06 11.90 -14.01
C TYR A 219 6.22 10.42 -13.68
N VAL A 220 6.05 10.10 -12.40
CA VAL A 220 6.02 8.71 -11.94
C VAL A 220 4.89 8.00 -12.70
N VAL A 221 5.21 6.84 -13.26
CA VAL A 221 4.20 6.00 -13.91
C VAL A 221 3.25 5.53 -12.82
N ILE A 222 1.97 5.88 -12.94
CA ILE A 222 0.95 5.40 -12.02
C ILE A 222 0.96 3.87 -12.10
N THR A 223 1.37 3.23 -11.01
CA THR A 223 1.44 1.77 -10.96
C THR A 223 0.03 1.22 -10.77
N GLU A 224 -0.24 -0.02 -11.21
CA GLU A 224 -1.53 -0.71 -10.97
C GLU A 224 -1.97 -0.69 -9.49
N GLN A 225 -1.03 -0.55 -8.55
CA GLN A 225 -1.31 -0.38 -7.12
C GLN A 225 -1.89 1.01 -6.79
N GLU A 226 -1.38 2.06 -7.43
CA GLU A 226 -1.78 3.46 -7.21
C GLU A 226 -3.09 3.79 -7.92
N GLU A 227 -3.42 3.09 -9.01
CA GLU A 227 -4.74 3.20 -9.67
C GLU A 227 -5.87 2.67 -8.78
N VAL A 228 -5.59 1.67 -7.95
CA VAL A 228 -6.57 1.06 -7.04
C VAL A 228 -6.73 1.85 -5.73
N GLN A 229 -5.71 2.60 -5.34
CA GLN A 229 -5.70 3.40 -4.11
C GLN A 229 -6.28 4.82 -4.27
N ASN A 230 -6.43 5.31 -5.50
CA ASN A 230 -7.01 6.62 -5.84
C ASN A 230 -8.49 6.50 -6.23
#